data_AF-A0A660PCQ9-F1
#
_entry.id   AF-A0A660PCQ9-F1
#
_cell.length_a   1.000
_cell.length_b   1.000
_cell.length_c   1.000
_cell.angle_alpha   90.00
_cell.angle_beta   90.00
_cell.angle_gamma   90.00
#
_symmetry.space_group_name_H-M   'P 1'
#
loop_
_entity.id
_entity.type
_entity.pdbx_description
1 polymer ?
#
loop_
_entity_poly.entity_id
_entity_poly.type
_entity_poly.pdbx_seq_one_letter_code
_entity_poly.pdbx_strand_id
1 'polypeptide(L)'
;LGGNAITDKDREDNIPNQFINTEISLEGIIKLIDDGYNLALTHGNGPQVGNAVLRVELARGKAPELPIFICVADLQGGMGYMIEQVLRNKLNKLGISRDVAVVVTQVMVDENDEDFADPTKFIGQFYEPEQAESLKKEFGWKMKPFPGDQRLRRVVASPKPLCLIEKNVIKRLVEAGVVVIAAGGGGIPVIKHQGVLKGIDAVIDKDRAASVMARDIEAELLVILTSVEKVALNYSKPTQRDLDKMTLAEAERYLSEGHFPPGSMGPKIEAAVDFLKAGGSKVIISSIEKAYEAVNGRAGTTIVA
;
A
#
# COMPACT_ATOMS: atom_id res chain seq x y z
N LEU A 1 0.69 -6.19 -0.35
CA LEU A 1 0.14 -6.62 0.96
C LEU A 1 -0.74 -5.51 1.54
N GLY A 2 -1.97 -5.84 1.94
CA GLY A 2 -2.88 -4.89 2.60
C GLY A 2 -2.54 -4.69 4.08
N GLY A 3 -3.27 -3.78 4.76
CA GLY A 3 -3.11 -3.58 6.20
C GLY A 3 -3.48 -4.81 7.04
N ASN A 4 -4.42 -5.62 6.53
CA ASN A 4 -4.81 -6.92 7.10
C ASN A 4 -3.68 -7.95 7.11
N ALA A 5 -2.63 -7.75 6.31
CA ALA A 5 -1.47 -8.65 6.32
C ALA A 5 -0.62 -8.50 7.60
N ILE A 6 -0.80 -7.41 8.34
CA ILE A 6 0.06 -7.02 9.46
C ILE A 6 -0.78 -6.76 10.71
N THR A 7 -1.87 -6.00 10.58
CA THR A 7 -2.79 -5.72 11.68
C THR A 7 -4.11 -6.45 11.44
N ASP A 8 -4.43 -7.35 12.37
CA ASP A 8 -5.72 -8.05 12.45
C ASP A 8 -6.69 -7.21 13.30
N LYS A 9 -7.96 -7.12 12.90
CA LYS A 9 -8.99 -6.37 13.63
C LYS A 9 -9.43 -7.07 14.91
N ASP A 10 -9.27 -8.39 14.96
CA ASP A 10 -9.74 -9.21 16.09
C ASP A 10 -8.65 -9.43 17.14
N ARG A 11 -7.45 -8.86 16.93
CA ARG A 11 -6.31 -8.95 17.85
C ARG A 11 -5.83 -7.55 18.25
N GLU A 12 -5.24 -7.48 19.43
CA GLU A 12 -4.55 -6.27 19.88
C GLU A 12 -3.40 -5.93 18.91
N ASP A 13 -3.32 -4.67 18.48
CA ASP A 13 -2.27 -4.16 17.60
C ASP A 13 -0.97 -3.91 18.37
N ASN A 14 -0.26 -4.99 18.69
CA ASN A 14 1.07 -4.97 19.32
C ASN A 14 2.13 -5.62 18.42
N ILE A 15 3.41 -5.34 18.69
CA ILE A 15 4.51 -5.81 17.82
C ILE A 15 4.54 -7.35 17.70
N PRO A 16 4.46 -8.15 18.77
CA PRO A 16 4.38 -9.62 18.65
C PRO A 16 3.24 -10.10 17.75
N ASN A 17 2.04 -9.53 17.88
CA ASN A 17 0.91 -9.89 17.04
C ASN A 17 1.13 -9.49 15.58
N GLN A 18 1.77 -8.34 15.30
CA GLN A 18 2.12 -7.96 13.93
C GLN A 18 3.09 -8.98 13.28
N PHE A 19 4.05 -9.51 14.03
CA PHE A 19 4.92 -10.59 13.57
C PHE A 19 4.13 -11.87 13.25
N ILE A 20 3.24 -12.30 14.15
CA ILE A 20 2.40 -13.49 13.96
C ILE A 20 1.50 -13.33 12.72
N ASN A 21 0.84 -12.19 12.58
CA ASN A 21 -0.04 -11.92 11.45
C ASN A 21 0.73 -11.87 10.13
N THR A 22 1.92 -11.28 10.14
CA THR A 22 2.84 -11.28 8.99
C THR A 22 3.24 -12.70 8.60
N GLU A 23 3.54 -13.55 9.58
CA GLU A 23 3.85 -14.96 9.37
C GLU A 23 2.70 -15.72 8.70
N ILE A 24 1.46 -15.58 9.18
CA ILE A 24 0.28 -16.22 8.58
C ILE A 24 0.06 -15.72 7.15
N SER A 25 0.17 -14.40 6.97
CA SER A 25 -0.10 -13.71 5.71
C SER A 25 0.86 -14.07 4.57
N LEU A 26 2.07 -14.50 4.90
CA LEU A 26 3.10 -14.83 3.91
C LEU A 26 3.07 -16.29 3.44
N GLU A 27 2.20 -17.14 3.99
CA GLU A 27 2.11 -18.55 3.59
C GLU A 27 1.86 -18.74 2.10
N GLY A 28 0.91 -17.99 1.53
CA GLY A 28 0.62 -18.02 0.09
C GLY A 28 1.79 -17.46 -0.74
N ILE A 29 2.50 -16.46 -0.22
CA ILE A 29 3.65 -15.84 -0.89
C ILE A 29 4.83 -16.81 -0.98
N ILE A 30 5.07 -17.59 0.07
CA ILE A 30 6.17 -18.57 0.10
C ILE A 30 5.97 -19.66 -0.94
N LYS A 31 4.74 -20.14 -1.15
CA LYS A 31 4.44 -21.10 -2.21
C LYS A 31 4.76 -20.53 -3.60
N LEU A 32 4.51 -19.24 -3.83
CA LEU A 32 4.90 -18.56 -5.07
C LEU A 32 6.43 -18.46 -5.22
N ILE A 33 7.16 -18.23 -4.12
CA ILE A 33 8.63 -18.25 -4.16
C ILE A 33 9.14 -19.64 -4.51
N ASP A 34 8.55 -20.70 -3.93
CA ASP A 34 8.91 -22.09 -4.18
C ASP A 34 8.62 -22.52 -5.63
N ASP A 35 7.51 -22.04 -6.21
CA ASP A 35 7.17 -22.21 -7.63
C ASP A 35 8.13 -21.46 -8.59
N GLY A 36 9.08 -20.68 -8.06
CA GLY A 36 10.13 -20.02 -8.83
C GLY A 36 9.79 -18.61 -9.33
N TYR A 37 8.72 -17.98 -8.82
CA TYR A 37 8.40 -16.61 -9.18
C TYR A 37 9.46 -15.62 -8.66
N ASN A 38 9.87 -14.68 -9.51
CA ASN A 38 10.65 -13.52 -9.08
C ASN A 38 9.69 -12.44 -8.56
N LEU A 39 9.85 -12.04 -7.30
CA LEU A 39 8.83 -11.24 -6.59
C LEU A 39 9.37 -9.90 -6.11
N ALA A 40 8.57 -8.86 -6.36
CA ALA A 40 8.62 -7.59 -5.64
C ALA A 40 7.37 -7.46 -4.75
N LEU A 41 7.59 -7.20 -3.46
CA LEU A 41 6.55 -7.05 -2.45
C LEU A 41 6.48 -5.59 -2.01
N THR A 42 5.27 -5.04 -1.99
CA THR A 42 4.96 -3.79 -1.30
C THR A 42 3.88 -4.03 -0.25
N HIS A 43 3.80 -3.14 0.73
CA HIS A 43 2.83 -3.22 1.83
C HIS A 43 2.23 -1.86 2.15
N GLY A 44 1.02 -1.87 2.73
CA GLY A 44 0.46 -0.69 3.37
C GLY A 44 1.12 -0.36 4.71
N ASN A 45 0.93 0.86 5.19
CA ASN A 45 1.40 1.30 6.51
C ASN A 45 0.36 2.14 7.26
N GLY A 46 -0.92 2.11 6.88
CA GLY A 46 -1.95 3.04 7.38
C GLY A 46 -2.03 3.13 8.91
N PRO A 47 -2.28 2.01 9.63
CA PRO A 47 -2.23 2.00 11.09
C PRO A 47 -0.87 2.41 11.65
N GLN A 48 0.21 1.90 11.05
CA GLN A 48 1.58 2.09 11.53
C GLN A 48 2.06 3.55 11.41
N VAL A 49 1.71 4.25 10.33
CA VAL A 49 2.03 5.67 10.14
C VAL A 49 1.19 6.54 11.08
N GLY A 50 -0.04 6.14 11.38
CA GLY A 50 -0.83 6.75 12.45
C GLY A 50 -0.13 6.66 13.82
N ASN A 51 0.35 5.47 14.18
CA ASN A 51 1.09 5.25 15.43
C ASN A 51 2.45 5.97 15.45
N ALA A 52 3.15 6.05 14.31
CA ALA A 52 4.40 6.80 14.20
C ALA A 52 4.17 8.30 14.43
N VAL A 53 3.16 8.89 13.77
CA VAL A 53 2.78 10.29 13.96
C VAL A 53 2.33 10.54 15.40
N LEU A 54 1.56 9.63 16.01
CA LEU A 54 1.16 9.75 17.41
C LEU A 54 2.38 9.80 18.35
N ARG A 55 3.41 8.98 18.13
CA ARG A 55 4.65 9.03 18.92
C ARG A 55 5.38 10.36 18.77
N VAL A 56 5.42 10.92 17.55
CA VAL A 56 6.00 12.25 17.31
C VAL A 56 5.23 13.32 18.09
N GLU A 57 3.90 13.28 18.06
CA GLU A 57 3.04 14.21 18.79
C GLU A 57 3.23 14.13 20.31
N LEU A 58 3.28 12.92 20.87
CA LEU A 58 3.48 12.70 22.32
C LEU A 58 4.90 13.07 22.79
N ALA A 59 5.90 12.99 21.91
CA ALA A 59 7.27 13.34 22.19
C ALA A 59 7.60 14.82 21.89
N ARG A 60 6.61 15.62 21.49
CA ARG A 60 6.78 17.06 21.19
C ARG A 60 7.48 17.79 22.35
N GLY A 61 8.46 18.61 22.00
CA GLY A 61 9.29 19.36 22.96
C GLY A 61 10.29 18.50 23.75
N LYS A 62 10.31 17.18 23.53
CA LYS A 62 11.24 16.22 24.17
C LYS A 62 12.15 15.53 23.16
N ALA A 63 11.73 15.43 21.90
CA ALA A 63 12.48 14.86 20.79
C ALA A 63 12.24 15.68 19.50
N PRO A 64 13.06 15.52 18.46
CA PRO A 64 12.84 16.15 17.17
C PRO A 64 11.46 15.79 16.58
N GLU A 65 10.75 16.80 16.08
CA GLU A 65 9.51 16.56 15.34
C GLU A 65 9.85 15.97 13.97
N LEU A 66 9.36 14.76 13.70
CA LEU A 66 9.60 14.08 12.43
C LEU A 66 8.46 14.41 11.45
N PRO A 67 8.76 14.88 10.23
CA PRO A 67 7.75 15.03 9.19
C PRO A 67 7.25 13.64 8.74
N ILE A 68 6.10 13.63 8.07
CA ILE A 68 5.41 12.38 7.69
C ILE A 68 6.28 11.54 6.76
N PHE A 69 6.97 12.16 5.81
CA PHE A 69 7.83 11.42 4.88
C PHE A 69 8.99 10.70 5.59
N ILE A 70 9.50 11.24 6.71
CA ILE A 70 10.48 10.54 7.55
C ILE A 70 9.82 9.41 8.34
N CYS A 71 8.62 9.62 8.87
CA CYS A 71 7.85 8.54 9.51
C CYS A 71 7.61 7.37 8.53
N VAL A 72 7.35 7.66 7.25
CA VAL A 72 7.22 6.63 6.21
C VAL A 72 8.57 5.93 5.99
N ALA A 73 9.69 6.66 5.95
CA ALA A 73 11.02 6.08 5.81
C ALA A 73 11.37 5.11 6.97
N ASP A 74 11.13 5.53 8.21
CA ASP A 74 11.35 4.70 9.40
C ASP A 74 10.51 3.42 9.36
N LEU A 75 9.26 3.54 8.89
CA LEU A 75 8.35 2.41 8.76
C LEU A 75 8.74 1.46 7.62
N GLN A 76 9.34 1.95 6.53
CA GLN A 76 9.91 1.06 5.52
C GLN A 76 11.03 0.20 6.12
N GLY A 77 11.89 0.79 6.97
CA GLY A 77 12.91 0.04 7.70
C GLY A 77 12.31 -0.96 8.69
N GLY A 78 11.45 -0.50 9.60
CA GLY A 78 10.89 -1.34 10.66
C GLY A 78 9.95 -2.45 10.17
N MET A 79 9.01 -2.11 9.28
CA MET A 79 8.09 -3.10 8.70
C MET A 79 8.78 -3.98 7.67
N GLY A 80 9.69 -3.41 6.88
CA GLY A 80 10.51 -4.19 5.93
C GLY A 80 11.33 -5.25 6.65
N TYR A 81 12.00 -4.88 7.76
CA TYR A 81 12.71 -5.83 8.61
C TYR A 81 11.81 -6.97 9.12
N MET A 82 10.62 -6.63 9.61
CA MET A 82 9.66 -7.64 10.10
C MET A 82 9.29 -8.64 9.00
N ILE A 83 8.91 -8.14 7.81
CA ILE A 83 8.54 -8.99 6.67
C ILE A 83 9.74 -9.82 6.21
N GLU A 84 10.92 -9.20 6.07
CA GLU A 84 12.15 -9.88 5.66
C GLU A 84 12.52 -11.01 6.61
N GLN A 85 12.54 -10.74 7.91
CA GLN A 85 12.90 -11.74 8.93
C GLN A 85 11.94 -12.93 8.89
N VAL A 86 10.63 -12.67 8.80
CA VAL A 86 9.61 -13.72 8.72
C VAL A 86 9.79 -14.56 7.45
N LEU A 87 9.99 -13.93 6.29
CA LEU A 87 10.24 -14.62 5.03
C LEU A 87 11.50 -15.48 5.12
N ARG A 88 12.64 -14.91 5.51
CA ARG A 88 13.92 -15.63 5.63
C ARG A 88 13.79 -16.84 6.56
N ASN A 89 13.15 -16.67 7.71
CA ASN A 89 12.95 -17.78 8.65
C ASN A 89 12.13 -18.92 8.05
N LYS A 90 11.06 -18.61 7.31
CA LYS A 90 10.23 -19.65 6.66
C LYS A 90 10.94 -20.31 5.48
N LEU A 91 11.61 -19.53 4.63
CA LEU A 91 12.41 -20.07 3.52
C LEU A 91 13.50 -21.01 4.04
N ASN A 92 14.23 -20.62 5.08
CA ASN A 92 15.24 -21.45 5.72
C ASN A 92 14.66 -22.75 6.29
N LYS A 93 13.52 -22.70 6.98
CA LYS A 93 12.84 -23.90 7.53
C LYS A 93 12.41 -24.87 6.43
N LEU A 94 12.08 -24.37 5.23
CA LEU A 94 11.68 -25.16 4.08
C LEU A 94 12.87 -25.58 3.20
N GLY A 95 14.09 -25.15 3.52
CA GLY A 95 15.28 -25.42 2.70
C GLY A 95 15.31 -24.66 1.37
N ILE A 96 14.51 -23.60 1.23
CA ILE A 96 14.46 -22.76 0.02
C ILE A 96 15.58 -21.73 0.08
N SER A 97 16.54 -21.81 -0.84
CA SER A 97 17.66 -20.87 -0.93
C SER A 97 17.29 -19.68 -1.82
N ARG A 98 16.80 -18.60 -1.21
CA ARG A 98 16.49 -17.32 -1.86
C ARG A 98 16.89 -16.16 -0.96
N ASP A 99 17.54 -15.17 -1.56
CA ASP A 99 17.83 -13.91 -0.89
C ASP A 99 16.57 -13.04 -0.79
N VAL A 100 16.49 -12.27 0.29
CA VAL A 100 15.42 -11.30 0.53
C VAL A 100 16.08 -9.96 0.85
N ALA A 101 15.60 -8.86 0.26
CA ALA A 101 16.18 -7.54 0.51
C ALA A 101 15.10 -6.48 0.69
N VAL A 102 15.28 -5.61 1.68
CA VAL A 102 14.47 -4.41 1.86
C VAL A 102 15.16 -3.23 1.20
N VAL A 103 14.44 -2.54 0.31
CA VAL A 103 14.94 -1.33 -0.36
C VAL A 103 14.13 -0.13 0.11
N VAL A 104 14.78 0.79 0.84
CA VAL A 104 14.19 2.09 1.14
C VAL A 104 13.90 2.79 -0.18
N THR A 105 12.64 3.18 -0.39
CA THR A 105 12.11 3.59 -1.68
C THR A 105 11.47 4.96 -1.60
N GLN A 106 11.95 5.87 -2.44
CA GLN A 106 11.35 7.17 -2.74
C GLN A 106 10.47 7.05 -3.97
N VAL A 107 9.33 7.74 -3.95
CA VAL A 107 8.36 7.77 -5.04
C VAL A 107 8.11 9.21 -5.44
N MET A 108 8.40 9.50 -6.71
CA MET A 108 8.23 10.82 -7.27
C MET A 108 6.74 11.12 -7.46
N VAL A 109 6.33 12.32 -7.07
CA VAL A 109 4.97 12.84 -7.24
C VAL A 109 5.02 14.22 -7.90
N ASP A 110 3.91 14.66 -8.48
CA ASP A 110 3.82 16.00 -9.06
C ASP A 110 3.67 17.04 -7.93
N GLU A 111 4.46 18.12 -7.97
CA GLU A 111 4.33 19.21 -7.00
C GLU A 111 3.01 19.99 -7.13
N ASN A 112 2.35 19.87 -8.28
CA ASN A 112 1.07 20.51 -8.59
C ASN A 112 -0.14 19.55 -8.50
N ASP A 113 0.04 18.36 -7.90
CA ASP A 113 -1.08 17.43 -7.72
C ASP A 113 -2.22 18.10 -6.93
N GLU A 114 -3.44 18.02 -7.46
CA GLU A 114 -4.63 18.69 -6.92
C GLU A 114 -4.93 18.27 -5.46
N ASP A 115 -4.52 17.06 -5.06
CA ASP A 115 -4.76 16.55 -3.70
C ASP A 115 -3.92 17.29 -2.64
N PHE A 116 -2.89 18.06 -3.04
CA PHE A 116 -2.22 19.01 -2.13
C PHE A 116 -3.13 20.18 -1.74
N ALA A 117 -3.97 20.64 -2.68
CA ALA A 117 -4.91 21.73 -2.43
C ALA A 117 -6.06 21.28 -1.52
N ASP A 118 -6.68 20.13 -1.79
CA ASP A 118 -7.76 19.56 -0.97
C ASP A 118 -7.50 18.12 -0.51
N PRO A 119 -6.64 17.90 0.50
CA PRO A 119 -6.29 16.56 0.93
C PRO A 119 -7.47 15.82 1.55
N THR A 120 -7.58 14.54 1.23
CA THR A 120 -8.71 13.67 1.63
C THR A 120 -8.29 12.50 2.51
N LYS A 121 -7.00 12.17 2.58
CA LYS A 121 -6.52 10.96 3.25
C LYS A 121 -6.35 11.17 4.76
N PHE A 122 -7.18 10.50 5.54
CA PHE A 122 -7.13 10.55 7.00
C PHE A 122 -5.92 9.82 7.58
N ILE A 123 -5.23 10.46 8.53
CA ILE A 123 -4.12 9.90 9.29
C ILE A 123 -4.24 10.25 10.78
N GLY A 124 -3.47 9.54 11.61
CA GLY A 124 -3.39 9.81 13.05
C GLY A 124 -4.70 9.55 13.81
N GLN A 125 -4.76 10.09 15.02
CA GLN A 125 -5.83 9.92 16.00
C GLN A 125 -7.04 10.84 15.76
N PHE A 126 -8.10 10.61 16.53
CA PHE A 126 -9.27 11.48 16.59
C PHE A 126 -9.03 12.65 17.55
N TYR A 127 -9.55 13.82 17.20
CA TYR A 127 -9.50 15.04 18.00
C TYR A 127 -10.90 15.60 18.16
N GLU A 128 -11.19 16.12 19.35
CA GLU A 128 -12.41 16.88 19.57
C GLU A 128 -12.35 18.21 18.80
N PRO A 129 -13.49 18.78 18.37
CA PRO A 129 -13.55 20.02 17.60
C PRO A 129 -12.75 21.18 18.23
N GLU A 130 -12.78 21.32 19.55
CA GLU A 130 -12.08 22.37 20.27
C GLU A 130 -10.56 22.20 20.19
N GLN A 131 -10.08 20.95 20.28
CA GLN A 131 -8.65 20.63 20.16
C GLN A 131 -8.16 20.84 18.74
N ALA A 132 -8.96 20.44 17.75
CA ALA A 132 -8.62 20.53 16.33
C ALA A 132 -8.35 21.98 15.90
N GLU A 133 -9.11 22.95 16.42
CA GLU A 133 -8.92 24.36 16.07
C GLU A 133 -7.58 24.92 16.56
N SER A 134 -7.12 24.50 17.74
CA SER A 134 -5.78 24.85 18.24
C SER A 134 -4.69 24.27 17.34
N LEU A 135 -4.82 22.98 16.99
CA LEU A 135 -3.83 22.28 16.16
C LEU A 135 -3.73 22.85 14.74
N LYS A 136 -4.86 23.27 14.15
CA LYS A 136 -4.88 23.98 12.87
C LYS A 136 -4.08 25.28 12.92
N LYS A 137 -4.25 26.08 13.97
CA LYS A 137 -3.57 27.38 14.12
C LYS A 137 -2.08 27.22 14.42
N GLU A 138 -1.73 26.28 15.28
CA GLU A 138 -0.36 26.09 15.73
C GLU A 138 0.51 25.41 14.66
N PHE A 139 -0.03 24.42 13.94
CA PHE A 139 0.76 23.58 13.04
C PHE A 139 0.33 23.66 11.56
N GLY A 140 -0.70 24.44 11.23
CA GLY A 140 -1.23 24.52 9.86
C GLY A 140 -1.85 23.20 9.38
N TRP A 141 -2.23 22.30 10.29
CA TRP A 141 -2.79 21.00 9.91
C TRP A 141 -4.13 21.16 9.22
N LYS A 142 -4.33 20.40 8.13
CA LYS A 142 -5.64 20.22 7.54
C LYS A 142 -6.34 19.09 8.30
N MET A 143 -7.57 19.33 8.75
CA MET A 143 -8.35 18.35 9.52
C MET A 143 -9.79 18.37 9.02
N LYS A 144 -10.39 17.18 8.85
CA LYS A 144 -11.78 17.01 8.40
C LYS A 144 -12.55 16.13 9.41
N PRO A 145 -13.87 16.31 9.55
CA PRO A 145 -14.71 15.37 10.29
C PRO A 145 -14.58 13.98 9.68
N PHE A 146 -14.49 12.95 10.53
CA PHE A 146 -14.45 11.58 10.03
C PHE A 146 -15.87 11.12 9.64
N PRO A 147 -16.07 10.43 8.51
CA PRO A 147 -17.41 10.02 8.10
C PRO A 147 -18.14 9.21 9.18
N GLY A 148 -19.28 9.74 9.65
CA GLY A 148 -20.08 9.11 10.71
C GLY A 148 -19.60 9.37 12.15
N ASP A 149 -18.62 10.24 12.36
CA ASP A 149 -18.11 10.64 13.68
C ASP A 149 -17.99 12.17 13.74
N GLN A 150 -18.33 12.78 14.88
CA GLN A 150 -18.24 14.23 15.07
C GLN A 150 -16.79 14.69 15.29
N ARG A 151 -15.90 13.78 15.68
CA ARG A 151 -14.48 14.05 15.91
C ARG A 151 -13.75 14.22 14.58
N LEU A 152 -12.71 15.04 14.62
CA LEU A 152 -11.88 15.34 13.45
C LEU A 152 -10.65 14.44 13.42
N ARG A 153 -10.13 14.22 12.22
CA ARG A 153 -8.82 13.59 12.00
C ARG A 153 -7.99 14.46 11.08
N ARG A 154 -6.66 14.40 11.24
CA ARG A 154 -5.74 15.05 10.31
C ARG A 154 -5.88 14.42 8.93
N VAL A 155 -5.92 15.26 7.90
CA VAL A 155 -5.90 14.84 6.50
C VAL A 155 -4.63 15.31 5.83
N VAL A 156 -4.10 14.46 4.96
CA VAL A 156 -2.89 14.73 4.19
C VAL A 156 -3.10 14.36 2.73
N ALA A 157 -2.25 14.92 1.88
CA ALA A 157 -2.30 14.63 0.46
C ALA A 157 -1.91 13.16 0.21
N SER A 158 -2.51 12.58 -0.80
CA SER A 158 -2.31 11.25 -1.37
C SER A 158 -2.11 11.39 -2.88
N PRO A 159 -1.08 12.14 -3.30
CA PRO A 159 -0.83 12.45 -4.71
C PRO A 159 -0.56 11.18 -5.51
N LYS A 160 -0.76 11.27 -6.82
CA LYS A 160 -0.52 10.16 -7.73
C LYS A 160 0.98 9.86 -7.84
N PRO A 161 1.40 8.59 -7.64
CA PRO A 161 2.79 8.22 -7.85
C PRO A 161 3.14 8.25 -9.34
N LEU A 162 4.30 8.80 -9.68
CA LEU A 162 4.79 8.91 -11.06
C LEU A 162 5.79 7.80 -11.39
N CYS A 163 6.84 7.67 -10.58
CA CYS A 163 7.84 6.61 -10.68
C CYS A 163 8.59 6.41 -9.36
N LEU A 164 9.20 5.25 -9.20
CA LEU A 164 10.16 4.98 -8.12
C LEU A 164 11.53 5.55 -8.50
N ILE A 165 12.22 6.16 -7.54
CA ILE A 165 13.60 6.63 -7.74
C ILE A 165 14.55 5.42 -7.83
N GLU A 166 14.35 4.41 -6.98
CA GLU A 166 15.18 3.22 -6.87
C GLU A 166 14.81 2.11 -7.88
N LYS A 167 13.96 2.39 -8.87
CA LYS A 167 13.44 1.37 -9.81
C LYS A 167 14.49 0.49 -10.47
N ASN A 168 15.62 1.07 -10.87
CA ASN A 168 16.70 0.34 -11.54
C ASN A 168 17.37 -0.68 -10.60
N VAL A 169 17.48 -0.36 -9.32
CA VAL A 169 18.05 -1.26 -8.30
C VAL A 169 17.07 -2.39 -8.03
N ILE A 170 15.80 -2.05 -7.82
CA ILE A 170 14.72 -3.02 -7.56
C ILE A 170 14.62 -3.99 -8.73
N LYS A 171 14.56 -3.50 -9.98
CA LYS A 171 14.49 -4.34 -11.18
C LYS A 171 15.65 -5.35 -11.25
N ARG A 172 16.89 -4.87 -11.10
CA ARG A 172 18.08 -5.73 -11.13
C ARG A 172 18.07 -6.81 -10.06
N LEU A 173 17.63 -6.47 -8.84
CA LEU A 173 17.54 -7.43 -7.74
C LEU A 173 16.47 -8.50 -8.03
N VAL A 174 15.29 -8.10 -8.51
CA VAL A 174 14.21 -9.02 -8.89
C VAL A 174 14.66 -9.95 -10.03
N GLU A 175 15.30 -9.41 -11.07
CA GLU A 175 15.86 -10.19 -12.19
C GLU A 175 16.96 -11.18 -11.75
N ALA A 176 17.75 -10.81 -10.74
CA ALA A 176 18.75 -11.68 -10.13
C ALA A 176 18.15 -12.76 -9.21
N GLY A 177 16.82 -12.75 -9.02
CA GLY A 177 16.12 -13.70 -8.17
C GLY A 177 16.13 -13.33 -6.68
N VAL A 178 16.38 -12.08 -6.33
CA VAL A 178 16.16 -11.62 -4.95
C VAL A 178 14.67 -11.32 -4.76
N VAL A 179 14.09 -11.77 -3.64
CA VAL A 179 12.75 -11.33 -3.22
C VAL A 179 12.88 -9.92 -2.65
N VAL A 180 12.37 -8.91 -3.36
CA VAL A 180 12.56 -7.51 -2.98
C VAL A 180 11.34 -6.97 -2.25
N ILE A 181 11.53 -6.39 -1.07
CA ILE A 181 10.50 -5.61 -0.36
C ILE A 181 10.79 -4.13 -0.61
N ALA A 182 9.87 -3.43 -1.26
CA ALA A 182 10.06 -2.05 -1.68
C ALA A 182 8.75 -1.25 -1.64
N ALA A 183 8.86 0.08 -1.78
CA ALA A 183 7.73 1.01 -1.75
C ALA A 183 6.81 0.81 -0.54
N GLY A 184 7.37 0.45 0.62
CA GLY A 184 6.59 0.23 1.84
C GLY A 184 5.80 1.49 2.21
N GLY A 185 4.51 1.31 2.50
CA GLY A 185 3.58 2.41 2.73
C GLY A 185 3.19 3.22 1.50
N GLY A 186 3.51 2.74 0.29
CA GLY A 186 3.37 3.49 -0.96
C GLY A 186 4.63 4.27 -1.36
N GLY A 187 5.71 4.20 -0.57
CA GLY A 187 6.95 4.92 -0.84
C GLY A 187 7.06 6.27 -0.12
N ILE A 188 8.29 6.77 0.04
CA ILE A 188 8.57 8.10 0.60
C ILE A 188 8.26 9.12 -0.50
N PRO A 189 7.23 9.98 -0.35
CA PRO A 189 6.88 10.95 -1.37
C PRO A 189 7.98 12.01 -1.54
N VAL A 190 8.43 12.20 -2.78
CA VAL A 190 9.39 13.22 -3.14
C VAL A 190 8.95 14.01 -4.36
N ILE A 191 9.25 15.31 -4.38
CA ILE A 191 9.16 16.15 -5.58
C ILE A 191 10.56 16.41 -6.12
N LYS A 192 10.65 16.68 -7.42
CA LYS A 192 11.91 17.07 -8.07
C LYS A 192 11.87 18.55 -8.42
N HIS A 193 12.60 19.36 -7.68
CA HIS A 193 12.69 20.80 -7.90
C HIS A 193 14.12 21.18 -8.27
N GLN A 194 14.31 21.77 -9.46
CA GLN A 194 15.63 22.18 -9.96
C GLN A 194 16.70 21.06 -9.92
N GLY A 195 16.29 19.83 -10.23
CA GLY A 195 17.18 18.67 -10.24
C GLY A 195 17.42 18.01 -8.88
N VAL A 196 16.90 18.59 -7.79
CA VAL A 196 17.06 18.07 -6.42
C VAL A 196 15.76 17.41 -5.96
N LEU A 197 15.90 16.23 -5.31
CA LEU A 197 14.78 15.56 -4.66
C LEU A 197 14.52 16.18 -3.28
N LYS A 198 13.24 16.43 -2.97
CA LYS A 198 12.80 16.93 -1.67
C LYS A 198 11.64 16.09 -1.17
N GLY A 199 11.75 15.59 0.07
CA GLY A 199 10.64 14.94 0.76
C GLY A 199 9.49 15.92 1.01
N ILE A 200 8.26 15.44 0.89
CA ILE A 200 7.04 16.24 1.11
C ILE A 200 6.07 15.49 2.01
N ASP A 201 5.32 16.20 2.85
CA ASP A 201 4.33 15.57 3.72
C ASP A 201 3.10 15.12 2.92
N ALA A 202 3.10 13.84 2.54
CA ALA A 202 2.02 13.15 1.88
C ALA A 202 2.05 11.66 2.23
N VAL A 203 0.98 10.93 1.91
CA VAL A 203 0.94 9.46 2.01
C VAL A 203 0.39 8.90 0.72
N ILE A 204 1.25 8.31 -0.09
CA ILE A 204 0.88 7.73 -1.38
C ILE A 204 -0.03 6.51 -1.17
N ASP A 205 -0.98 6.29 -2.07
CA ASP A 205 -1.76 5.05 -2.06
C ASP A 205 -0.89 3.85 -2.46
N LYS A 206 -0.90 2.80 -1.63
CA LYS A 206 -0.04 1.63 -1.84
C LYS A 206 -0.39 0.85 -3.10
N ASP A 207 -1.65 0.83 -3.53
CA ASP A 207 -2.10 0.04 -4.67
C ASP A 207 -1.70 0.78 -5.96
N ARG A 208 -1.84 2.11 -5.98
CA ARG A 208 -1.27 2.96 -7.05
C ARG A 208 0.26 2.84 -7.11
N ALA A 209 0.94 2.88 -5.96
CA ALA A 209 2.40 2.69 -5.91
C ALA A 209 2.83 1.29 -6.37
N ALA A 210 2.05 0.25 -6.04
CA ALA A 210 2.31 -1.11 -6.50
C ALA A 210 2.18 -1.21 -8.03
N SER A 211 1.16 -0.57 -8.62
CA SER A 211 1.00 -0.46 -10.07
C SER A 211 2.20 0.24 -10.72
N VAL A 212 2.63 1.39 -10.19
CA VAL A 212 3.82 2.10 -10.68
C VAL A 212 5.08 1.26 -10.55
N MET A 213 5.30 0.60 -9.41
CA MET A 213 6.43 -0.29 -9.20
C MET A 213 6.43 -1.44 -10.20
N ALA A 214 5.28 -2.09 -10.40
CA ALA A 214 5.12 -3.19 -11.36
C ALA A 214 5.47 -2.75 -12.79
N ARG A 215 5.07 -1.54 -13.21
CA ARG A 215 5.49 -0.99 -14.51
C ARG A 215 7.00 -0.70 -14.55
N ASP A 216 7.52 -0.06 -13.50
CA ASP A 216 8.92 0.37 -13.41
C ASP A 216 9.91 -0.81 -13.43
N ILE A 217 9.48 -1.99 -12.99
CA ILE A 217 10.25 -3.24 -13.04
C ILE A 217 9.85 -4.17 -14.19
N GLU A 218 8.94 -3.72 -15.07
CA GLU A 218 8.42 -4.51 -16.20
C GLU A 218 7.82 -5.87 -15.78
N ALA A 219 7.09 -5.88 -14.67
CA ALA A 219 6.41 -7.09 -14.19
C ALA A 219 5.31 -7.54 -15.16
N GLU A 220 5.18 -8.86 -15.34
CA GLU A 220 4.12 -9.46 -16.16
C GLU A 220 2.76 -9.48 -15.44
N LEU A 221 2.80 -9.56 -14.12
CA LEU A 221 1.64 -9.77 -13.24
C LEU A 221 1.66 -8.81 -12.06
N LEU A 222 0.56 -8.09 -11.85
CA LEU A 222 0.29 -7.35 -10.63
C LEU A 222 -0.73 -8.11 -9.77
N VAL A 223 -0.38 -8.39 -8.50
CA VAL A 223 -1.28 -9.03 -7.54
C VAL A 223 -1.61 -8.07 -6.39
N ILE A 224 -2.90 -7.72 -6.26
CA ILE A 224 -3.40 -6.87 -5.19
C ILE A 224 -4.14 -7.73 -4.17
N LEU A 225 -3.54 -7.88 -2.98
CA LEU A 225 -4.11 -8.66 -1.88
C LEU A 225 -4.89 -7.76 -0.91
N THR A 226 -6.15 -8.11 -0.68
CA THR A 226 -7.13 -7.35 0.13
C THR A 226 -7.86 -8.27 1.13
N SER A 227 -8.92 -7.78 1.78
CA SER A 227 -9.72 -8.52 2.77
C SER A 227 -10.93 -9.26 2.17
N VAL A 228 -11.13 -9.18 0.86
CA VAL A 228 -12.24 -9.84 0.15
C VAL A 228 -11.65 -10.74 -0.92
N GLU A 229 -12.30 -11.89 -1.16
CA GLU A 229 -11.82 -12.85 -2.14
C GLU A 229 -12.00 -12.31 -3.58
N LYS A 230 -13.13 -11.68 -3.90
CA LYS A 230 -13.43 -11.22 -5.27
C LYS A 230 -13.88 -9.76 -5.27
N VAL A 231 -13.63 -9.10 -6.40
CA VAL A 231 -14.28 -7.84 -6.76
C VAL A 231 -15.74 -8.12 -7.06
N ALA A 232 -16.64 -7.26 -6.60
CA ALA A 232 -18.06 -7.43 -6.83
C ALA A 232 -18.70 -6.15 -7.36
N LEU A 233 -19.68 -6.30 -8.24
CA LEU A 233 -20.64 -5.26 -8.56
C LEU A 233 -21.74 -5.26 -7.50
N ASN A 234 -22.33 -4.10 -7.22
CA ASN A 234 -23.39 -3.95 -6.22
C ASN A 234 -23.01 -4.54 -4.86
N TYR A 235 -21.77 -4.30 -4.43
CA TYR A 235 -21.22 -4.84 -3.18
C TYR A 235 -22.15 -4.58 -1.98
N SER A 236 -22.36 -5.61 -1.18
CA SER A 236 -23.26 -5.63 -0.02
C SER A 236 -24.74 -5.34 -0.32
N LYS A 237 -25.18 -5.48 -1.57
CA LYS A 237 -26.59 -5.39 -1.96
C LYS A 237 -27.14 -6.79 -2.32
N PRO A 238 -28.48 -7.00 -2.29
CA PRO A 238 -29.08 -8.26 -2.75
C PRO A 238 -28.75 -8.62 -4.21
N THR A 239 -28.37 -7.64 -5.02
CA THR A 239 -27.97 -7.79 -6.42
C THR A 239 -26.44 -7.90 -6.60
N GLN A 240 -25.71 -8.22 -5.52
CA GLN A 240 -24.26 -8.39 -5.57
C GLN A 240 -23.89 -9.46 -6.60
N ARG A 241 -22.90 -9.15 -7.45
CA ARG A 241 -22.34 -10.08 -8.42
C ARG A 241 -20.82 -10.08 -8.30
N ASP A 242 -20.28 -11.18 -7.79
CA ASP A 242 -18.83 -11.38 -7.73
C ASP A 242 -18.28 -11.64 -9.14
N LEU A 243 -17.09 -11.09 -9.42
CA LEU A 243 -16.45 -11.17 -10.72
C LEU A 243 -15.28 -12.15 -10.65
N ASP A 244 -15.31 -13.23 -11.42
CA ASP A 244 -14.16 -14.13 -11.59
C ASP A 244 -13.14 -13.54 -12.55
N LYS A 245 -13.63 -12.93 -13.63
CA LYS A 245 -12.84 -12.31 -14.68
C LYS A 245 -13.54 -11.06 -15.21
N MET A 246 -12.77 -10.07 -15.59
CA MET A 246 -13.23 -8.93 -16.41
C MET A 246 -12.12 -8.44 -17.34
N THR A 247 -12.52 -7.76 -18.40
CA THR A 247 -11.62 -7.06 -19.34
C THR A 247 -11.28 -5.67 -18.84
N LEU A 248 -10.24 -5.05 -19.41
CA LEU A 248 -9.88 -3.66 -19.17
C LEU A 248 -11.08 -2.72 -19.44
N ALA A 249 -11.77 -2.91 -20.58
CA ALA A 249 -12.92 -2.11 -20.94
C ALA A 249 -14.08 -2.23 -19.93
N GLU A 250 -14.32 -3.43 -19.39
CA GLU A 250 -15.30 -3.62 -18.32
C GLU A 250 -14.87 -2.95 -17.02
N ALA A 251 -13.60 -3.07 -16.63
CA ALA A 251 -13.08 -2.43 -15.43
C ALA A 251 -13.24 -0.90 -15.48
N GLU A 252 -12.91 -0.27 -16.62
CA GLU A 252 -13.11 1.17 -16.84
C GLU A 252 -14.58 1.56 -16.78
N ARG A 253 -15.44 0.80 -17.45
CA ARG A 253 -16.88 1.04 -17.45
C ARG A 253 -17.44 0.97 -16.03
N TYR A 254 -17.17 -0.11 -15.30
CA TYR A 254 -17.66 -0.30 -13.94
C TYR A 254 -17.13 0.75 -12.96
N LEU A 255 -15.90 1.23 -13.17
CA LEU A 255 -15.33 2.34 -12.41
C LEU A 255 -16.11 3.64 -12.68
N SER A 256 -16.41 3.95 -13.95
CA SER A 256 -17.20 5.13 -14.34
C SER A 256 -18.66 5.07 -13.86
N GLU A 257 -19.23 3.87 -13.77
CA GLU A 257 -20.58 3.60 -13.23
C GLU A 257 -20.64 3.71 -11.69
N GLY A 258 -19.49 3.92 -11.03
CA GLY A 258 -19.42 4.10 -9.58
C GLY A 258 -19.63 2.83 -8.77
N HIS A 259 -19.37 1.65 -9.35
CA HIS A 259 -19.51 0.38 -8.64
C HIS A 259 -18.46 0.19 -7.51
N PHE A 260 -17.33 0.91 -7.58
CA PHE A 260 -16.20 0.72 -6.68
C PHE A 260 -15.98 1.93 -5.76
N PRO A 261 -16.11 1.78 -4.43
CA PRO A 261 -15.97 2.90 -3.50
C PRO A 261 -14.55 3.50 -3.49
N PRO A 262 -14.40 4.84 -3.44
CA PRO A 262 -13.10 5.52 -3.54
C PRO A 262 -12.16 5.28 -2.34
N GLY A 263 -12.70 4.84 -1.19
CA GLY A 263 -11.91 4.54 0.01
C GLY A 263 -11.40 3.10 0.10
N SER A 264 -11.74 2.23 -0.85
CA SER A 264 -11.40 0.80 -0.76
C SER A 264 -11.10 0.15 -2.11
N MET A 265 -12.14 -0.24 -2.87
CA MET A 265 -11.97 -0.99 -4.11
C MET A 265 -11.63 -0.09 -5.31
N GLY A 266 -12.09 1.17 -5.31
CA GLY A 266 -11.82 2.14 -6.38
C GLY A 266 -10.34 2.27 -6.72
N PRO A 267 -9.46 2.62 -5.75
CA PRO A 267 -8.02 2.73 -6.00
C PRO A 267 -7.36 1.44 -6.49
N LYS A 268 -7.91 0.27 -6.15
CA LYS A 268 -7.40 -1.04 -6.62
C LYS A 268 -7.72 -1.26 -8.09
N ILE A 269 -8.93 -0.90 -8.50
CA ILE A 269 -9.35 -1.00 -9.90
C ILE A 269 -8.65 0.07 -10.75
N GLU A 270 -8.49 1.30 -10.24
CA GLU A 270 -7.68 2.33 -10.88
C GLU A 270 -6.24 1.85 -11.10
N ALA A 271 -5.59 1.32 -10.06
CA ALA A 271 -4.24 0.77 -10.16
C ALA A 271 -4.14 -0.37 -11.18
N ALA A 272 -5.16 -1.23 -11.26
CA ALA A 272 -5.23 -2.32 -12.23
C ALA A 272 -5.36 -1.79 -13.68
N VAL A 273 -6.27 -0.84 -13.90
CA VAL A 273 -6.48 -0.17 -15.19
C VAL A 273 -5.20 0.52 -15.64
N ASP A 274 -4.54 1.27 -14.76
CA ASP A 274 -3.30 1.99 -15.06
C ASP A 274 -2.13 1.06 -15.41
N PHE A 275 -2.05 -0.11 -14.76
CA PHE A 275 -1.04 -1.12 -15.07
C PHE A 275 -1.27 -1.76 -16.45
N LEU A 276 -2.51 -2.17 -16.74
CA LEU A 276 -2.87 -2.80 -18.01
C LEU A 276 -2.73 -1.83 -19.19
N LYS A 277 -3.15 -0.56 -19.03
CA LYS A 277 -2.98 0.47 -20.06
C LYS A 277 -1.52 0.78 -20.38
N ALA A 278 -0.63 0.59 -19.41
CA ALA A 278 0.79 0.79 -19.60
C ALA A 278 1.51 -0.42 -20.24
N GLY A 279 0.76 -1.44 -20.68
CA GLY A 279 1.30 -2.64 -21.34
C GLY A 279 1.44 -3.84 -20.42
N GLY A 280 0.98 -3.77 -19.17
CA GLY A 280 0.89 -4.94 -18.30
C GLY A 280 -0.10 -5.98 -18.82
N SER A 281 0.19 -7.25 -18.60
CA SER A 281 -0.59 -8.35 -19.20
C SER A 281 -1.80 -8.77 -18.36
N LYS A 282 -1.64 -8.79 -17.04
CA LYS A 282 -2.63 -9.37 -16.12
C LYS A 282 -2.58 -8.72 -14.74
N VAL A 283 -3.75 -8.50 -14.16
CA VAL A 283 -3.92 -8.11 -12.76
C VAL A 283 -4.80 -9.13 -12.04
N ILE A 284 -4.45 -9.45 -10.80
CA ILE A 284 -5.25 -10.31 -9.92
C ILE A 284 -5.57 -9.55 -8.65
N ILE A 285 -6.84 -9.52 -8.29
CA ILE A 285 -7.30 -8.99 -7.00
C ILE A 285 -7.90 -10.15 -6.21
N SER A 286 -7.37 -10.40 -5.01
CA SER A 286 -7.80 -11.53 -4.18
C SER A 286 -7.62 -11.25 -2.69
N SER A 287 -8.16 -12.12 -1.84
CA SER A 287 -7.78 -12.15 -0.43
C SER A 287 -6.36 -12.72 -0.26
N ILE A 288 -5.73 -12.40 0.86
CA ILE A 288 -4.36 -12.85 1.16
C ILE A 288 -4.27 -14.36 1.37
N GLU A 289 -5.31 -14.95 1.97
CA GLU A 289 -5.44 -16.39 2.23
C GLU A 289 -5.55 -17.20 0.93
N LYS A 290 -6.01 -16.55 -0.15
CA LYS A 290 -6.20 -17.13 -1.47
C LYS A 290 -5.13 -16.69 -2.48
N ALA A 291 -4.04 -16.04 -2.02
CA ALA A 291 -3.04 -15.47 -2.91
C ALA A 291 -2.46 -16.51 -3.89
N TYR A 292 -2.10 -17.69 -3.38
CA TYR A 292 -1.54 -18.77 -4.18
C TYR A 292 -2.56 -19.35 -5.18
N GLU A 293 -3.79 -19.61 -4.72
CA GLU A 293 -4.88 -20.11 -5.55
C GLU A 293 -5.23 -19.11 -6.65
N ALA A 294 -5.22 -17.81 -6.34
CA ALA A 294 -5.59 -16.76 -7.27
C ALA A 294 -4.57 -16.61 -8.40
N VAL A 295 -3.26 -16.62 -8.09
CA VAL A 295 -2.20 -16.62 -9.12
C VAL A 295 -2.36 -17.82 -10.06
N ASN A 296 -2.74 -18.98 -9.52
CA ASN A 296 -3.03 -20.20 -10.27
C ASN A 296 -4.42 -20.22 -10.95
N GLY A 297 -5.17 -19.12 -10.94
CA GLY A 297 -6.47 -19.00 -11.62
C GLY A 297 -7.62 -19.75 -10.95
N ARG A 298 -7.49 -20.13 -9.68
CA ARG A 298 -8.48 -20.89 -8.90
C ARG A 298 -9.25 -20.05 -7.88
N ALA A 299 -8.92 -18.78 -7.73
CA ALA A 299 -9.58 -17.83 -6.84
C ALA A 299 -9.38 -16.39 -7.34
N GLY A 300 -10.00 -15.43 -6.67
CA GLY A 300 -9.81 -14.02 -6.99
C GLY A 300 -10.56 -13.55 -8.24
N THR A 301 -10.35 -12.27 -8.55
CA THR A 301 -10.78 -11.65 -9.80
C THR A 301 -9.56 -11.41 -10.69
N THR A 302 -9.61 -11.96 -11.91
CA THR A 302 -8.59 -11.70 -12.94
C THR A 302 -9.03 -10.57 -13.86
N ILE A 303 -8.17 -9.57 -14.05
CA ILE A 303 -8.36 -8.50 -15.02
C ILE A 303 -7.32 -8.64 -16.12
N VAL A 304 -7.75 -8.65 -17.38
CA VAL A 304 -6.90 -8.77 -18.56
C VAL A 304 -7.08 -7.57 -19.49
N ALA A 305 -6.02 -7.23 -20.23
CA ALA A 305 -6.06 -6.19 -21.26
C ALA A 305 -7.14 -6.46 -22.32
#